data_AF-A0A969GMY0-F1
#
_entry.id   AF-A0A969GMY0-F1
#
_cell.length_a   1.000
_cell.length_b   1.000
_cell.length_c   1.000
_cell.angle_alpha   90.00
_cell.angle_beta   90.00
_cell.angle_gamma   90.00
#
_symmetry.space_group_name_H-M   'P 1'
#
loop_
_entity.id
_entity.type
_entity.pdbx_description
1 polymer ?
#
loop_
_entity_poly.entity_id
_entity_poly.type
_entity_poly.pdbx_seq_one_letter_code
_entity_poly.pdbx_strand_id
1 'polypeptide(L)'
;MTTKLDLALLRRYEPIIRFTQGEQFFPMDAEIHIRASSLWVQRPGQEATCLVESGDLDPDRLGQPLTDEFGAVHFLKLTDPLHPREM
;
A
#
# COMPACT_ATOMS: atom_id res chain seq x y z
N MET A 1 -10.92 -2.38 32.70
CA MET A 1 -9.84 -3.05 33.46
C MET A 1 -9.29 -4.18 32.60
N THR A 2 -8.60 -3.83 31.51
CA THR A 2 -8.21 -4.71 30.39
C THR A 2 -6.98 -4.08 29.74
N THR A 3 -5.88 -3.95 30.49
CA THR A 3 -4.71 -3.18 30.02
C THR A 3 -3.42 -3.95 30.20
N LYS A 4 -3.19 -4.53 31.38
CA LYS A 4 -1.91 -5.19 31.67
C LYS A 4 -1.83 -6.61 31.11
N LEU A 5 -2.93 -7.38 31.18
CA LEU A 5 -2.99 -8.73 30.64
C LEU A 5 -3.05 -8.72 29.10
N ASP A 6 -3.84 -7.81 28.54
CA ASP A 6 -3.98 -7.64 27.08
C ASP A 6 -2.66 -7.18 26.45
N LEU A 7 -1.97 -6.23 27.07
CA LEU A 7 -0.64 -5.80 26.61
C LEU A 7 0.38 -6.95 26.71
N ALA A 8 0.31 -7.79 27.75
CA ALA A 8 1.18 -8.95 27.89
C ALA A 8 0.91 -10.02 26.81
N LEU A 9 -0.35 -10.22 26.42
CA LEU A 9 -0.71 -11.11 25.32
C LEU A 9 -0.24 -10.55 23.97
N LEU A 10 -0.48 -9.27 23.70
CA LEU A 10 -0.03 -8.63 22.46
C LEU A 10 1.48 -8.71 22.27
N ARG A 11 2.27 -8.47 23.34
CA ARG A 11 3.73 -8.62 23.29
C ARG A 11 4.19 -10.06 23.08
N ARG A 12 3.50 -11.04 23.67
CA ARG A 12 3.87 -12.45 23.52
C ARG A 12 3.73 -12.94 22.07
N TYR A 13 2.75 -12.38 21.36
CA TYR A 13 2.41 -12.76 20.00
C TYR A 13 2.69 -11.63 19.00
N GLU A 14 3.60 -10.71 19.33
CA GLU A 14 3.95 -9.64 18.40
C GLU A 14 4.61 -10.22 17.15
N PRO A 15 4.17 -9.82 15.94
CA PRO A 15 4.77 -10.31 14.71
C PRO A 15 6.19 -9.77 14.59
N ILE A 16 7.17 -10.67 14.50
CA ILE A 16 8.55 -10.29 14.18
C ILE A 16 8.64 -10.11 12.67
N ILE A 17 8.68 -8.85 12.22
CA ILE A 17 8.87 -8.55 10.81
C ILE A 17 10.36 -8.67 10.48
N ARG A 18 10.72 -9.59 9.59
CA ARG A 18 12.11 -9.81 9.17
C ARG A 18 12.29 -9.37 7.72
N PHE A 19 12.90 -8.21 7.53
CA PHE A 19 13.23 -7.70 6.21
C PHE A 19 14.50 -8.34 5.67
N THR A 20 14.53 -8.57 4.37
CA THR A 20 15.73 -8.96 3.63
C THR A 20 16.55 -7.72 3.25
N GLN A 21 17.86 -7.90 3.09
CA GLN A 21 18.73 -6.81 2.68
C GLN A 21 18.35 -6.34 1.26
N GLY A 22 17.94 -5.08 1.14
CA GLY A 22 17.51 -4.48 -0.12
C GLY A 22 16.00 -4.37 -0.32
N GLU A 23 15.17 -4.86 0.62
CA GLU A 23 13.74 -4.54 0.60
C GLU A 23 13.50 -3.04 0.84
N GLN A 24 12.69 -2.43 -0.03
CA GLN A 24 12.28 -1.03 0.07
C GLN A 24 11.00 -0.85 0.90
N PHE A 25 10.38 -1.96 1.33
CA PHE A 25 9.13 -1.96 2.07
C PHE A 25 9.39 -1.97 3.57
N PHE A 26 9.69 -0.80 4.11
CA PHE A 26 9.72 -0.59 5.55
C PHE A 26 8.28 -0.49 6.08
N PRO A 27 8.03 -0.81 7.38
CA PRO A 27 6.77 -0.48 8.01
C PRO A 27 6.53 1.02 7.83
N MET A 28 5.52 1.35 7.04
CA MET A 28 5.12 2.71 6.72
C MET A 28 3.64 2.84 7.05
N ASP A 29 3.25 4.06 7.40
CA ASP A 29 1.85 4.42 7.46
C ASP A 29 1.16 4.12 6.12
N ALA A 30 0.16 3.25 6.15
CA ALA A 30 -0.53 2.79 4.95
C ALA A 30 -1.24 3.93 4.23
N GLU A 31 -1.77 4.92 4.97
CA GLU A 31 -2.48 6.05 4.40
C GLU A 31 -1.51 6.97 3.64
N ILE A 32 -0.33 7.23 4.21
CA ILE A 32 0.74 7.97 3.52
C ILE A 32 1.17 7.25 2.24
N HIS A 33 1.32 5.92 2.30
CA HIS A 33 1.70 5.11 1.14
C HIS A 33 0.63 5.17 0.03
N ILE A 34 -0.65 5.08 0.39
CA ILE A 34 -1.78 5.15 -0.55
C ILE A 34 -1.85 6.53 -1.20
N ARG A 35 -1.75 7.61 -0.43
CA ARG A 35 -1.79 8.99 -0.97
C ARG A 35 -0.64 9.29 -1.92
N ALA A 36 0.53 8.69 -1.72
CA ALA A 36 1.71 8.82 -2.58
C ALA A 36 1.67 7.91 -3.83
N SER A 37 0.61 7.11 -3.98
CA SER A 37 0.47 6.14 -5.06
C SER A 37 -0.63 6.50 -6.04
N SER A 38 -0.43 6.08 -7.28
CA SER A 38 -1.44 6.08 -8.34
C SER A 38 -2.03 4.67 -8.48
N LEU A 39 -3.32 4.58 -8.80
CA LEU A 39 -4.02 3.31 -9.02
C LEU A 39 -4.04 2.99 -10.51
N TRP A 40 -3.61 1.78 -10.86
CA TRP A 40 -3.54 1.29 -12.24
C TRP A 40 -4.33 0.01 -12.41
N VAL A 41 -4.77 -0.24 -13.63
CA VAL A 41 -5.35 -1.51 -14.05
C VAL A 41 -4.60 -2.05 -15.26
N GLN A 42 -4.22 -3.31 -15.20
CA GLN A 42 -3.69 -4.06 -16.33
C GLN A 42 -4.72 -5.11 -16.76
N ARG A 43 -5.29 -4.91 -17.94
CA ARG A 43 -6.23 -5.85 -18.55
C ARG A 43 -5.50 -6.88 -19.43
N PRO A 44 -6.06 -8.08 -19.61
CA PRO A 44 -5.46 -9.11 -20.46
C PRO A 44 -5.15 -8.59 -21.87
N GLY A 45 -3.87 -8.64 -22.27
CA GLY A 45 -3.42 -8.22 -23.60
C GLY A 45 -3.44 -6.70 -23.85
N GLN A 46 -3.67 -5.88 -22.82
CA GLN A 46 -3.62 -4.42 -22.90
C GLN A 46 -2.49 -3.84 -22.04
N GLU A 47 -2.05 -2.64 -22.40
CA GLU A 47 -1.15 -1.86 -21.57
C GLU A 47 -1.86 -1.37 -20.29
N ALA A 48 -1.09 -1.22 -19.21
CA ALA A 48 -1.62 -0.74 -17.96
C ALA A 48 -2.12 0.71 -18.11
N THR A 49 -3.32 0.98 -17.61
CA THR A 49 -3.93 2.31 -17.66
C THR A 49 -4.08 2.87 -16.25
N CYS A 50 -3.80 4.16 -16.09
CA CYS A 50 -4.01 4.87 -14.82
C CYS A 50 -5.50 5.12 -14.60
N LEU A 51 -6.03 4.68 -13.46
CA LEU A 51 -7.42 4.91 -13.04
C LEU A 51 -7.54 6.12 -12.10
N VAL A 52 -6.56 6.29 -11.21
CA VAL A 52 -6.51 7.38 -10.23
C VAL A 52 -5.08 7.86 -10.13
N GLU A 53 -4.87 9.15 -10.37
CA GLU A 53 -3.57 9.80 -10.19
C GLU A 53 -3.18 9.87 -8.71
N SER A 54 -1.88 10.03 -8.43
CA SER A 54 -1.40 10.19 -7.07
C SER A 54 -1.93 11.47 -6.42
N GLY A 55 -2.24 11.40 -5.13
CA GLY A 55 -2.85 12.49 -4.37
C GLY A 55 -4.38 12.48 -4.36
N ASP A 56 -5.03 11.87 -5.36
CA ASP A 56 -6.49 11.70 -5.44
C ASP A 56 -6.97 10.31 -4.95
N LEU A 57 -6.02 9.47 -4.51
CA LEU A 57 -6.29 8.15 -3.95
C LEU A 57 -6.38 8.21 -2.41
N ASP A 58 -7.46 7.66 -1.88
CA ASP A 58 -7.77 7.58 -0.45
C ASP A 58 -8.12 6.13 -0.05
N PRO A 59 -7.81 5.69 1.19
CA PRO A 59 -8.10 4.32 1.66
C PRO A 59 -9.55 3.88 1.48
N ASP A 60 -10.51 4.78 1.72
CA ASP A 60 -11.94 4.45 1.65
C ASP A 60 -12.35 4.14 0.20
N ARG A 61 -11.75 4.83 -0.76
CA ARG A 61 -11.94 4.59 -2.19
C ARG A 61 -11.26 3.30 -2.65
N LEU A 62 -10.09 2.98 -2.11
CA LEU A 62 -9.36 1.74 -2.40
C LEU A 62 -10.09 0.50 -1.86
N GLY A 63 -10.78 0.63 -0.73
CA GLY A 63 -11.57 -0.45 -0.12
C GLY A 63 -12.84 -0.82 -0.88
N GLN A 64 -13.24 -0.02 -1.87
CA GLN A 64 -14.43 -0.29 -2.68
C GLN A 64 -14.14 -1.36 -3.74
N PRO A 65 -15.11 -2.25 -4.01
CA PRO A 65 -14.95 -3.25 -5.06
C PRO A 65 -14.81 -2.59 -6.43
N LEU A 66 -13.64 -2.73 -7.04
CA LEU A 66 -13.39 -2.32 -8.42
C LEU A 66 -13.94 -3.40 -9.36
N THR A 67 -14.98 -3.04 -10.13
CA THR A 67 -15.53 -3.92 -11.15
C THR A 67 -14.75 -3.71 -12.45
N ASP A 68 -14.09 -4.75 -12.93
CA ASP A 68 -13.37 -4.74 -14.20
C ASP A 68 -13.51 -6.11 -14.89
N GLU A 69 -12.94 -6.26 -16.07
CA GLU A 69 -13.04 -7.51 -16.83
C GLU A 69 -12.31 -8.69 -16.15
N PHE A 70 -12.72 -9.91 -16.51
CA PHE A 70 -12.12 -11.10 -15.93
C PHE A 70 -10.63 -11.18 -16.28
N GLY A 71 -9.78 -11.27 -15.26
CA GLY A 71 -8.32 -11.30 -15.42
C GLY A 71 -7.67 -9.91 -15.38
N ALA A 72 -8.43 -8.84 -15.16
CA ALA A 72 -7.86 -7.54 -14.86
C ALA A 72 -7.17 -7.53 -13.49
N VAL A 73 -5.97 -6.96 -13.44
CA VAL A 73 -5.17 -6.82 -12.21
C VAL A 73 -5.07 -5.35 -11.85
N HIS A 74 -5.53 -5.01 -10.65
CA HIS A 74 -5.38 -3.67 -10.08
C HIS A 74 -4.11 -3.63 -9.22
N PHE A 75 -3.30 -2.60 -9.39
CA PHE A 75 -2.07 -2.42 -8.61
C PHE A 75 -1.79 -0.95 -8.32
N LEU A 76 -1.10 -0.71 -7.22
CA LEU A 76 -0.60 0.61 -6.85
C LEU A 76 0.78 0.83 -7.45
N LYS A 77 0.99 2.00 -8.03
CA LYS A 77 2.29 2.45 -8.49
C LYS A 77 2.66 3.68 -7.68
N LEU A 78 3.70 3.55 -6.86
CA LEU A 78 4.28 4.70 -6.18
C LEU A 78 4.78 5.67 -7.26
N THR A 79 4.21 6.87 -7.30
CA THR A 79 4.80 7.92 -8.12
C THR A 79 6.04 8.41 -7.41
N ASP A 80 7.15 8.48 -8.15
CA ASP A 80 8.44 8.94 -7.65
C ASP A 80 8.26 10.19 -6.78
N PRO A 81 8.56 10.14 -5.47
CA PRO A 81 8.70 11.36 -4.72
C PRO A 81 9.99 12.02 -5.18
N LEU A 82 9.83 13.16 -5.85
CA LEU A 82 10.66 14.34 -5.71
C LEU A 82 12.12 14.03 -5.36
N HIS A 83 12.99 14.04 -6.38
CA HIS A 83 14.45 14.14 -6.34
C HIS A 83 15.03 13.98 -4.92
N PRO A 84 15.78 12.90 -4.61
CA PRO A 84 16.40 12.76 -3.29
C PRO A 84 17.09 14.07 -2.97
N ARG A 85 16.61 14.78 -1.94
CA ARG A 85 17.33 15.94 -1.43
C ARG A 85 18.68 15.39 -1.00
N GLU A 86 19.69 15.73 -1.80
CA GLU A 86 21.09 15.47 -1.54
C GLU A 86 21.36 15.88 -0.08
N MET A 87 21.72 14.89 0.75
CA MET A 87 22.25 15.09 2.10
C MET A 87 23.77 15.14 2.01
#